data_AF-A0A816FBS9-F1
#
_entry.id   AF-A0A816FBS9-F1
#
_cell.length_a   1.000
_cell.length_b   1.000
_cell.length_c   1.000
_cell.angle_alpha   90.00
_cell.angle_beta   90.00
_cell.angle_gamma   90.00
#
_symmetry.space_group_name_H-M   'P 1'
#
loop_
_entity.id
_entity.type
_entity.pdbx_description
1 polymer ?
#
loop_
_entity_poly.entity_id
_entity_poly.type
_entity_poly.pdbx_seq_one_letter_code
_entity_poly.pdbx_strand_id
1 'polypeptide(L)'
;MSNRQKHSKQHKSTIECALNETCARPNCTFNHSETRNLRANIIKIQQKKRENVIRLETKQMEMIMRDCWNEDTCARLDCPYRHPPHWDPVKNQRLLEMKRLEKEKKRKRQQQHALNVCDQQDESLCVSKSTDLLNGQYEYDEQYFDIQEKVWQKQNECKIDKW
;
A
#
# COMPACT_ATOMS: atom_id res chain seq x y z
N MET A 1 -30.85 -42.07 10.20
CA MET A 1 -29.44 -42.46 9.96
C MET A 1 -28.66 -42.26 11.25
N SER A 2 -28.15 -43.34 11.84
CA SER A 2 -27.56 -43.34 13.20
C SER A 2 -26.06 -43.03 13.14
N ASN A 3 -25.66 -41.87 13.68
CA ASN A 3 -24.28 -41.43 13.75
C ASN A 3 -23.56 -42.11 14.93
N ARG A 4 -22.94 -43.28 14.69
CA ARG A 4 -22.04 -43.91 15.67
C ARG A 4 -20.74 -43.11 15.78
N GLN A 5 -20.64 -42.28 16.81
CA GLN A 5 -19.37 -41.72 17.27
C GLN A 5 -18.44 -42.86 17.69
N LYS A 6 -17.42 -43.16 16.86
CA LYS A 6 -16.33 -44.06 17.22
C LYS A 6 -15.44 -43.36 18.26
N HIS A 7 -15.75 -43.55 19.54
CA HIS A 7 -14.80 -43.24 20.60
C HIS A 7 -13.62 -44.22 20.51
N SER A 8 -12.58 -43.84 19.79
CA SER A 8 -11.28 -44.50 19.83
C SER A 8 -10.67 -44.27 21.21
N LYS A 9 -10.95 -45.17 22.15
CA LYS A 9 -10.24 -45.22 23.44
C LYS A 9 -8.76 -45.51 23.12
N GLN A 10 -7.91 -44.49 23.24
CA GLN A 10 -6.47 -44.68 23.17
C GLN A 10 -6.05 -45.64 24.29
N HIS A 11 -5.71 -46.88 23.93
CA HIS A 11 -5.04 -47.81 24.83
C HIS A 11 -3.69 -47.20 25.21
N LYS A 12 -3.58 -46.63 26.42
CA LYS A 12 -2.29 -46.28 27.00
C LYS A 12 -1.61 -47.57 27.43
N SER A 13 -0.37 -47.82 26.99
CA SER A 13 0.34 -49.01 27.45
C SER A 13 0.63 -48.92 28.94
N THR A 14 0.56 -50.04 29.65
CA THR A 14 1.01 -50.14 31.06
C THR A 14 2.52 -49.94 31.23
N ILE A 15 3.26 -49.96 30.12
CA ILE A 15 4.72 -49.81 30.06
C ILE A 15 5.11 -48.32 30.02
N GLU A 16 6.08 -47.94 30.84
CA GLU A 16 6.65 -46.59 30.86
C GLU A 16 7.60 -46.35 29.68
N CYS A 17 7.66 -45.12 29.19
CA CYS A 17 8.56 -44.73 28.13
C CYS A 17 10.00 -44.66 28.65
N ALA A 18 10.92 -45.40 28.03
CA ALA A 18 12.35 -45.36 28.37
C ALA A 18 12.97 -43.95 28.33
N LEU A 19 12.44 -43.07 27.48
CA LEU A 19 12.94 -41.69 27.36
C LEU A 19 12.27 -40.72 28.34
N ASN A 20 11.12 -41.09 28.91
CA ASN A 20 10.33 -40.32 29.86
C ASN A 20 10.34 -38.79 29.65
N GLU A 21 11.03 -38.04 30.51
CA GLU A 21 11.16 -36.57 30.46
C GLU A 21 11.79 -36.03 29.15
N THR A 22 12.64 -36.82 28.50
CA THR A 22 13.33 -36.45 27.25
C THR A 22 12.58 -36.87 25.99
N CYS A 23 11.45 -37.56 26.13
CA CYS A 23 10.69 -38.05 24.99
C CYS A 23 10.04 -36.89 24.22
N ALA A 24 10.57 -36.58 23.04
CA ALA A 24 10.08 -35.50 22.17
C ALA A 24 8.79 -35.85 21.39
N ARG A 25 8.30 -37.10 21.47
CA ARG A 25 7.09 -37.52 20.73
C ARG A 25 5.81 -36.97 21.39
N PRO A 26 5.04 -36.10 20.71
CA PRO A 26 3.85 -35.46 21.30
C PRO A 26 2.67 -36.41 21.50
N ASN A 27 2.61 -37.51 20.74
CA ASN A 27 1.58 -38.56 20.84
C ASN A 27 2.19 -39.92 21.19
N CYS A 28 3.23 -39.95 22.03
CA CYS A 28 3.82 -41.20 22.50
C CYS A 28 2.76 -42.06 23.22
N THR A 29 2.65 -43.33 22.84
CA THR A 29 1.63 -44.27 23.37
C THR A 29 2.00 -44.89 24.72
N PHE A 30 3.25 -44.67 25.17
CA PHE A 30 3.78 -45.15 26.44
C PHE A 30 3.45 -44.22 27.61
N ASN A 31 3.42 -44.76 28.83
CA ASN A 31 3.23 -43.96 30.03
C ASN A 31 4.45 -43.07 30.31
N HIS A 32 4.22 -41.88 30.84
CA HIS A 32 5.27 -40.93 31.23
C HIS A 32 4.96 -40.37 32.60
N SER A 33 5.97 -39.78 33.24
CA SER A 33 5.86 -39.09 34.51
C SER A 33 4.75 -38.04 34.50
N GLU A 34 4.19 -37.79 35.68
CA GLU A 34 3.18 -36.75 35.88
C GLU A 34 3.71 -35.37 35.47
N THR A 35 4.97 -35.06 35.78
CA THR A 35 5.63 -33.80 35.40
C THR A 35 5.71 -33.61 33.88
N ARG A 36 6.07 -34.64 33.11
CA ARG A 36 6.08 -34.55 31.64
C ARG A 36 4.67 -34.40 31.07
N ASN A 37 3.71 -35.15 31.60
CA ASN A 37 2.31 -35.04 31.18
C ASN A 37 1.75 -33.64 31.46
N LEU A 38 2.07 -33.05 32.61
CA LEU A 38 1.73 -31.67 32.95
C LEU A 38 2.36 -30.67 31.98
N ARG A 39 3.66 -30.80 31.67
CA ARG A 39 4.34 -29.96 30.66
C ARG A 39 3.67 -30.06 29.29
N ALA A 40 3.37 -31.27 28.82
CA ALA A 40 2.68 -31.48 27.55
C ALA A 40 1.27 -30.86 27.54
N ASN A 41 0.53 -30.94 28.65
CA ASN A 41 -0.78 -30.31 28.79
C ASN A 41 -0.71 -28.77 28.78
N ILE A 42 0.28 -28.19 29.47
CA ILE A 42 0.53 -26.74 29.45
C ILE A 42 0.81 -26.26 28.02
N ILE A 43 1.68 -26.95 27.28
CA ILE A 43 2.00 -26.62 25.89
C ILE A 43 0.74 -26.67 25.02
N LYS A 44 -0.10 -27.71 25.16
CA LYS A 44 -1.38 -27.81 24.44
C LYS A 44 -2.33 -26.66 24.77
N ILE A 45 -2.42 -26.25 26.04
CA ILE A 45 -3.25 -25.11 26.45
C ILE A 45 -2.72 -23.81 25.84
N GLN A 46 -1.40 -23.60 25.86
CA GLN A 46 -0.76 -22.42 25.27
C GLN A 46 -0.99 -22.37 23.75
N GLN A 47 -0.88 -23.49 23.05
CA GLN A 47 -1.17 -23.60 21.62
C GLN A 47 -2.63 -23.24 21.32
N LYS A 48 -3.59 -23.84 22.04
CA LYS A 48 -5.02 -23.51 21.90
C LYS A 48 -5.31 -22.04 22.20
N LYS A 49 -4.63 -21.44 23.17
CA LYS A 49 -4.76 -19.99 23.45
C LYS A 49 -4.29 -19.17 22.26
N ARG A 50 -3.14 -19.49 21.66
CA ARG A 50 -2.63 -18.80 20.46
C ARG A 50 -3.58 -18.93 19.28
N GLU A 51 -4.09 -20.14 19.02
CA GLU A 51 -5.07 -20.39 17.96
C GLU A 51 -6.35 -19.58 18.16
N ASN A 52 -6.85 -19.49 19.41
CA ASN A 52 -8.04 -18.70 19.72
C ASN A 52 -7.82 -17.19 19.55
N VAL A 53 -6.65 -16.67 19.91
CA VAL A 53 -6.30 -15.26 19.68
C VAL A 53 -6.33 -14.96 18.18
N ILE A 54 -5.59 -15.74 17.38
CA ILE A 54 -5.56 -15.59 15.91
C ILE A 54 -6.98 -15.65 15.33
N ARG A 55 -7.79 -16.60 15.77
CA ARG A 55 -9.18 -16.75 15.30
C ARG A 55 -10.05 -15.54 15.66
N LEU A 56 -9.89 -14.99 16.86
CA LEU A 56 -10.64 -13.81 17.29
C LEU A 56 -10.19 -12.55 16.55
N GLU A 57 -8.89 -12.36 16.35
CA GLU A 57 -8.33 -11.26 15.56
C GLU A 57 -8.79 -11.33 14.11
N THR A 58 -8.80 -12.52 13.51
CA THR A 58 -9.30 -12.73 12.14
C THR A 58 -10.78 -12.36 12.03
N LYS A 59 -11.61 -12.84 12.96
CA LYS A 59 -13.04 -12.47 13.01
C LYS A 59 -13.25 -10.98 13.24
N GLN A 60 -12.44 -10.36 14.08
CA GLN A 60 -12.49 -8.92 14.31
C GLN A 60 -12.13 -8.16 13.02
N MET A 61 -11.12 -8.63 12.28
CA MET A 61 -10.74 -8.04 11.00
C MET A 61 -11.81 -8.22 9.92
N GLU A 62 -12.48 -9.38 9.87
CA GLU A 62 -13.64 -9.63 8.99
C GLU A 62 -14.85 -8.75 9.35
N MET A 63 -15.13 -8.57 10.65
CA MET A 63 -16.18 -7.68 11.12
C MET A 63 -15.87 -6.21 10.82
N ILE A 64 -14.59 -5.84 10.81
CA ILE A 64 -14.11 -4.52 10.44
C ILE A 64 -13.81 -4.50 8.92
N MET A 65 -14.78 -4.89 8.10
CA MET A 65 -14.81 -4.41 6.71
C MET A 65 -15.04 -2.89 6.75
N ARG A 66 -13.95 -2.13 6.85
CA ARG A 66 -13.98 -0.67 6.91
C ARG A 66 -14.54 -0.12 5.61
N ASP A 67 -15.33 0.93 5.74
CA ASP A 67 -15.70 1.74 4.59
C ASP A 67 -14.43 2.37 4.01
N CYS A 68 -14.40 2.49 2.68
CA CYS A 68 -13.30 3.14 2.01
C CYS A 68 -13.23 4.60 2.46
N TRP A 69 -12.04 5.06 2.85
CA TRP A 69 -11.82 6.46 3.22
C TRP A 69 -12.21 7.44 2.10
N ASN A 70 -12.06 7.02 0.85
CA ASN A 70 -12.41 7.83 -0.32
C ASN A 70 -13.86 7.63 -0.76
N GLU A 71 -14.65 6.84 -0.03
CA GLU A 71 -16.07 6.57 -0.23
C GLU A 71 -16.48 6.49 -1.71
N ASP A 72 -17.24 7.46 -2.20
CA ASP A 72 -17.77 7.55 -3.54
C ASP A 72 -16.75 7.98 -4.60
N THR A 73 -15.62 8.56 -4.22
CA THR A 73 -14.56 9.07 -5.11
C THR A 73 -13.40 8.09 -5.35
N CYS A 74 -13.39 6.94 -4.67
CA CYS A 74 -12.34 5.94 -4.84
C CYS A 74 -12.24 5.47 -6.30
N ALA A 75 -11.04 5.53 -6.88
CA ALA A 75 -10.78 5.13 -8.27
C ALA A 75 -10.03 3.80 -8.39
N ARG A 76 -9.84 3.05 -7.29
CA ARG A 76 -9.17 1.74 -7.31
C ARG A 76 -10.18 0.65 -7.66
N LEU A 77 -9.93 -0.07 -8.76
CA LEU A 77 -10.78 -1.17 -9.22
C LEU A 77 -10.83 -2.31 -8.19
N ASP A 78 -9.67 -2.69 -7.66
CA ASP A 78 -9.53 -3.77 -6.67
C ASP A 78 -9.44 -3.25 -5.24
N CYS A 79 -10.25 -2.25 -4.89
CA CYS A 79 -10.22 -1.68 -3.54
C CYS A 79 -10.75 -2.70 -2.51
N PRO A 80 -9.98 -3.06 -1.47
CA PRO A 80 -10.39 -4.09 -0.50
C PRO A 80 -11.43 -3.62 0.53
N TYR A 81 -11.85 -2.35 0.44
CA TYR A 81 -12.76 -1.71 1.39
C TYR A 81 -14.21 -1.68 0.87
N ARG A 82 -15.16 -1.49 1.77
CA ARG A 82 -16.58 -1.37 1.42
C ARG A 82 -16.86 0.01 0.80
N HIS A 83 -17.71 0.08 -0.22
CA HIS A 83 -18.12 1.33 -0.87
C HIS A 83 -19.66 1.42 -0.93
N PRO A 84 -20.23 2.63 -1.09
CA PRO A 84 -21.66 2.82 -1.31
C PRO A 84 -22.17 2.16 -2.60
N PRO A 85 -23.49 1.88 -2.73
CA PRO A 85 -24.05 1.22 -3.93
C PRO A 85 -23.88 1.97 -5.25
N HIS A 86 -23.68 3.29 -5.19
CA HIS A 86 -23.49 4.15 -6.37
C HIS A 86 -22.01 4.35 -6.75
N TRP A 87 -21.08 3.70 -6.04
CA TRP A 87 -19.65 3.76 -6.32
C TRP A 87 -19.32 3.11 -7.68
N ASP A 88 -18.67 3.88 -8.55
CA ASP A 88 -18.20 3.42 -9.85
C ASP A 88 -16.72 3.81 -10.03
N PRO A 89 -15.78 2.86 -9.81
CA PRO A 89 -14.35 3.14 -9.91
C PRO A 89 -13.91 3.53 -11.33
N VAL A 90 -14.59 3.05 -12.39
CA VAL A 90 -14.26 3.38 -13.78
C VAL A 90 -14.64 4.82 -14.09
N LYS A 91 -15.82 5.25 -13.64
CA LYS A 91 -16.24 6.66 -13.74
C LYS A 91 -15.27 7.58 -12.98
N ASN A 92 -14.84 7.18 -11.78
CA ASN A 92 -13.90 7.97 -10.99
C ASN A 92 -12.51 8.06 -11.62
N GLN A 93 -12.00 6.99 -12.21
CA GLN A 93 -10.75 7.03 -12.98
C GLN A 93 -10.82 8.03 -14.14
N ARG A 94 -11.91 8.00 -14.91
CA ARG A 94 -12.12 8.95 -16.02
C ARG A 94 -12.18 10.40 -15.53
N LEU A 95 -12.85 10.65 -14.40
CA LEU A 95 -12.90 11.99 -13.80
C LEU A 95 -11.52 12.48 -13.38
N LEU A 96 -10.69 11.61 -12.80
CA LEU A 96 -9.30 11.96 -12.44
C LEU A 96 -8.45 12.25 -13.68
N GLU A 97 -8.61 11.46 -14.73
CA GLU A 97 -7.90 11.66 -16.00
C GLU A 97 -8.30 12.98 -16.67
N MET A 98 -9.59 13.30 -16.72
CA MET A 98 -10.09 14.58 -17.23
C MET A 98 -9.49 15.76 -16.47
N LYS A 99 -9.45 15.70 -15.13
CA LYS A 99 -8.81 16.74 -14.30
C LYS A 99 -7.32 16.87 -14.58
N ARG A 100 -6.61 15.76 -14.81
CA ARG A 100 -5.18 15.78 -15.19
C ARG A 100 -4.98 16.47 -16.54
N LEU A 101 -5.79 16.12 -17.54
CA LEU A 101 -5.74 16.73 -18.88
C LEU A 101 -6.06 18.23 -18.84
N GLU A 102 -7.04 18.66 -18.04
CA GLU A 102 -7.34 20.09 -17.85
C GLU A 102 -6.18 20.84 -17.20
N LYS A 103 -5.55 20.26 -16.16
CA LYS A 103 -4.37 20.84 -15.51
C LYS A 103 -3.22 20.97 -16.51
N GLU A 104 -2.98 19.94 -17.33
CA GLU A 104 -1.94 19.97 -18.37
C GLU A 104 -2.24 21.02 -19.45
N LYS A 105 -3.48 21.10 -19.94
CA LYS A 105 -3.90 22.15 -20.90
C LYS A 105 -3.69 23.54 -20.32
N LYS A 106 -4.00 23.75 -19.04
CA LYS A 106 -3.77 25.03 -18.36
C LYS A 106 -2.27 25.35 -18.28
N ARG A 107 -1.43 24.36 -17.93
CA ARG A 107 0.04 24.51 -17.94
C ARG A 107 0.57 24.86 -19.33
N LYS A 108 0.13 24.18 -20.39
CA LYS A 108 0.52 24.49 -21.78
C LYS A 108 0.10 25.89 -22.20
N ARG A 109 -1.10 26.34 -21.83
CA ARG A 109 -1.55 27.72 -22.08
C ARG A 109 -0.68 28.74 -21.34
N GLN A 110 -0.34 28.47 -20.08
CA GLN A 110 0.54 29.34 -19.29
C GLN A 110 1.95 29.38 -19.87
N GLN A 111 2.50 28.24 -20.30
CA GLN A 111 3.80 28.17 -20.95
C GLN A 111 3.83 28.93 -22.27
N GLN A 112 2.82 28.73 -23.13
CA GLN A 112 2.71 29.47 -24.39
C GLN A 112 2.57 30.98 -24.17
N HIS A 113 1.78 31.39 -23.18
CA HIS A 113 1.65 32.80 -22.81
C HIS A 113 2.99 33.38 -22.34
N ALA A 114 3.76 32.64 -21.53
CA ALA A 114 5.08 33.06 -21.09
C ALA A 114 6.06 33.25 -22.25
N LEU A 115 6.08 32.31 -23.22
CA LEU A 115 6.90 32.40 -24.43
C LEU A 115 6.52 33.63 -25.28
N ASN A 116 5.22 33.83 -25.54
CA ASN A 116 4.75 34.96 -26.34
C ASN A 116 5.04 36.32 -25.67
N VAL A 117 5.01 36.40 -24.33
CA VAL A 117 5.36 37.63 -23.60
C VAL A 117 6.86 37.94 -23.73
N CYS A 118 7.72 36.92 -23.79
CA CYS A 118 9.15 37.10 -24.03
C CYS A 118 9.48 37.53 -25.46
N ASP A 119 8.71 37.10 -26.46
CA ASP A 119 8.91 37.52 -27.86
C ASP A 119 8.46 38.98 -28.12
N GLN A 120 7.72 39.62 -27.21
CA GLN A 120 7.15 40.96 -27.37
C GLN A 120 7.78 42.06 -26.49
N GLN A 121 8.73 41.74 -25.61
CA GLN A 121 9.34 42.70 -24.67
C GLN A 121 10.86 42.73 -24.78
N ASP A 122 11.46 43.92 -24.68
CA ASP A 122 12.91 44.14 -24.59
C ASP A 122 13.58 43.12 -23.63
N GLU A 123 14.74 42.59 -24.04
CA GLU A 123 15.47 41.45 -23.45
C GLU A 123 15.61 41.50 -21.91
N SER A 124 15.63 42.69 -21.31
CA SER A 124 15.85 42.87 -19.86
C SER A 124 14.63 42.54 -18.98
N LEU A 125 13.41 42.60 -19.51
CA LEU A 125 12.16 42.34 -18.77
C LEU A 125 11.67 40.89 -18.89
N CYS A 126 12.14 40.14 -19.90
CA CYS A 126 11.85 38.72 -20.06
C CYS A 126 12.55 37.86 -18.98
N VAL A 127 13.76 38.23 -18.55
CA VAL A 127 14.56 37.45 -17.58
C VAL A 127 13.92 37.39 -16.18
N SER A 128 13.29 38.49 -15.72
CA SER A 128 12.69 38.57 -14.37
C SER A 128 11.33 37.87 -14.26
N LYS A 129 10.45 38.01 -15.27
CA LYS A 129 9.14 37.32 -15.26
C LYS A 129 9.24 35.82 -15.51
N SER A 130 10.25 35.38 -16.27
CA SER A 130 10.52 33.95 -16.50
C SER A 130 10.98 33.25 -15.22
N THR A 131 11.78 33.93 -14.39
CA THR A 131 12.23 33.40 -13.10
C THR A 131 11.11 33.38 -12.06
N ASP A 132 10.22 34.38 -12.02
CA ASP A 132 9.06 34.38 -11.11
C ASP A 132 8.03 33.28 -11.46
N LEU A 133 7.81 32.99 -12.75
CA LEU A 133 6.98 31.88 -13.21
C LEU A 133 7.57 30.49 -12.89
N LEU A 134 8.90 30.38 -12.85
CA LEU A 134 9.61 29.16 -12.45
C LEU A 134 9.64 28.98 -10.92
N ASN A 135 9.76 30.07 -10.16
CA ASN A 135 9.86 30.02 -8.70
C ASN A 135 8.51 29.86 -7.98
N GLY A 136 7.40 30.26 -8.60
CA GLY A 136 6.08 30.25 -7.96
C GLY A 136 5.29 28.93 -8.03
N GLN A 137 5.75 27.91 -8.77
CA GLN A 137 4.85 26.79 -9.15
C GLN A 137 5.40 25.37 -9.25
N TYR A 138 6.62 25.07 -8.81
CA TYR A 138 7.18 23.72 -9.02
C TYR A 138 7.52 23.00 -7.71
N GLU A 139 6.63 22.07 -7.33
CA GLU A 139 7.06 20.85 -6.65
C GLU A 139 8.14 20.19 -7.53
N TYR A 140 9.24 19.76 -6.89
CA TYR A 140 10.45 19.22 -7.51
C TYR A 140 10.11 18.06 -8.45
N ASP A 141 10.05 18.32 -9.75
CA ASP A 141 9.74 17.35 -10.81
C ASP A 141 10.97 17.24 -11.71
N GLU A 142 11.39 16.02 -12.06
CA GLU A 142 12.65 15.71 -12.79
C GLU A 142 12.79 16.44 -14.15
N GLN A 143 11.71 17.02 -14.68
CA GLN A 143 11.70 17.87 -15.88
C GLN A 143 12.31 19.26 -15.68
N TYR A 144 12.67 19.64 -14.44
CA TYR A 144 13.30 20.93 -14.14
C TYR A 144 14.67 21.09 -14.83
N PHE A 145 15.41 20.00 -15.00
CA PHE A 145 16.74 20.01 -15.65
C PHE A 145 16.62 20.31 -17.15
N ASP A 146 15.68 19.65 -17.85
CA ASP A 146 15.47 19.82 -19.30
C ASP A 146 15.01 21.23 -19.66
N ILE A 147 14.21 21.88 -18.81
CA ILE A 147 13.71 23.23 -19.06
C ILE A 147 14.81 24.26 -18.80
N GLN A 148 15.60 24.11 -17.74
CA GLN A 148 16.75 24.98 -17.50
C GLN A 148 17.80 24.86 -18.60
N GLU A 149 18.08 23.65 -19.07
CA GLU A 149 19.03 23.42 -20.17
C GLU A 149 18.55 24.07 -21.48
N LYS A 150 17.25 23.96 -21.81
CA LYS A 150 16.67 24.64 -22.99
C LYS A 150 16.66 26.16 -22.88
N VAL A 151 16.42 26.71 -21.69
CA VAL A 151 16.50 28.16 -21.45
C VAL A 151 17.93 28.64 -21.54
N TRP A 152 18.90 27.89 -20.99
CA TRP A 152 20.33 28.20 -21.07
C TRP A 152 20.86 28.12 -22.51
N GLN A 153 20.46 27.10 -23.27
CA GLN A 153 20.81 26.96 -24.69
C GLN A 153 20.29 28.15 -25.52
N LYS A 154 19.01 28.52 -25.37
CA LYS A 154 18.45 29.71 -26.04
C LYS A 154 19.16 31.01 -25.65
N GLN A 155 19.53 31.17 -24.37
CA GLN A 155 20.28 32.34 -23.90
C GLN A 155 21.69 32.43 -24.51
N ASN A 156 22.32 31.28 -24.83
CA ASN A 156 23.64 31.25 -25.45
C ASN A 156 23.58 31.37 -26.97
N GLU A 157 22.56 30.83 -27.63
CA GLU A 157 22.31 31.07 -29.07
C GLU A 157 22.11 32.56 -29.34
N CYS A 158 21.33 33.26 -28.50
CA CYS A 158 21.16 34.72 -28.60
C CYS A 158 22.45 35.54 -28.34
N LYS A 159 23.50 34.96 -27.73
CA LYS A 159 24.79 35.65 -27.51
C LYS A 159 25.78 35.49 -28.65
N ILE A 160 25.59 34.52 -29.55
CA ILE A 160 26.54 34.22 -30.63
C ILE A 160 26.34 35.17 -31.83
N ASP A 161 25.18 35.79 -31.99
CA ASP A 161 24.89 36.75 -33.08
C ASP A 161 25.42 38.19 -32.85
N LYS A 162 26.25 38.41 -31.83
CA LYS A 162 26.94 39.69 -31.57
C LYS A 162 28.46 39.53 -31.48
N TRP A 163 29.11 39.02 -32.52
CA TRP A 163 30.52 39.30 -32.85
C TRP A 163 30.72 39.41 -34.36
#